data_AF-A0A9D6C3F4-F1
#
_entry.id   AF-A0A9D6C3F4-F1
#
_cell.length_a   1.000
_cell.length_b   1.000
_cell.length_c   1.000
_cell.angle_alpha   90.00
_cell.angle_beta   90.00
_cell.angle_gamma   90.00
#
_symmetry.space_group_name_H-M   'P 1'
#
loop_
_entity.id
_entity.type
_entity.pdbx_description
1 polymer ?
#
loop_
_entity_poly.entity_id
_entity_poly.type
_entity_poly.pdbx_seq_one_letter_code
_entity_poly.pdbx_strand_id
1 'polypeptide(L)'
;MAAQPGAPPAPRTCPSAPAEAGATLIGMLGPDGRIHNLRTPLEVDADFLAAAATQGPPEARMRFAGRCVEGQCGQWTGHSCGVIERVLDRLASADGPQVAAELPPCTIRANCRWFSQSGGTACRACVLVVTDTRTLAAE
;
A
#
# COMPACT_ATOMS: atom_id res chain seq x y z
N MET A 1 12.49 -21.14 -31.44
CA MET A 1 11.92 -21.51 -30.13
C MET A 1 10.70 -20.65 -29.91
N ALA A 2 9.50 -21.21 -30.11
CA ALA A 2 8.26 -20.45 -30.04
C ALA A 2 8.00 -20.01 -28.59
N ALA A 3 7.84 -18.71 -28.37
CA ALA A 3 7.35 -18.18 -27.10
C ALA A 3 5.93 -18.71 -26.89
N GLN A 4 5.74 -19.45 -25.80
CA GLN A 4 4.42 -19.89 -25.38
C GLN A 4 3.57 -18.64 -25.03
N PRO A 5 2.27 -18.61 -25.36
CA PRO A 5 1.40 -17.54 -24.89
C PRO A 5 1.37 -17.60 -23.37
N GLY A 6 1.96 -16.59 -22.73
CA GLY A 6 2.15 -16.51 -21.30
C GLY A 6 0.81 -16.53 -20.58
N ALA A 7 0.71 -17.34 -19.53
CA ALA A 7 -0.40 -17.31 -18.60
C ALA A 7 -0.71 -15.86 -18.18
N PRO A 8 -2.00 -15.48 -18.01
CA PRO A 8 -2.33 -14.16 -17.51
C PRO A 8 -1.58 -13.93 -16.18
N PRO A 9 -1.00 -12.73 -15.97
CA PRO A 9 -0.24 -12.47 -14.76
C PRO A 9 -1.14 -12.73 -13.55
N ALA A 10 -0.58 -13.42 -12.54
CA ALA A 10 -1.28 -13.67 -11.29
C ALA A 10 -1.88 -12.37 -10.73
N PRO A 11 -3.08 -12.41 -10.13
CA PRO A 11 -3.74 -11.23 -9.62
C PRO A 11 -2.82 -10.50 -8.65
N ARG A 12 -2.67 -9.20 -8.86
CA ARG A 12 -1.75 -8.38 -8.06
C ARG A 12 -2.38 -7.95 -6.76
N THR A 13 -1.54 -7.73 -5.76
CA THR A 13 -1.95 -7.23 -4.44
C THR A 13 -1.91 -5.71 -4.43
N CYS A 14 -3.02 -5.08 -4.08
CA CYS A 14 -3.07 -3.66 -3.74
C CYS A 14 -2.42 -3.46 -2.36
N PRO A 15 -1.39 -2.62 -2.22
CA PRO A 15 -0.80 -2.30 -0.91
C PRO A 15 -1.58 -1.23 -0.14
N SER A 16 -2.77 -0.84 -0.62
CA SER A 16 -3.60 0.23 -0.07
C SER A 16 -5.07 -0.18 -0.19
N ALA A 17 -5.36 -1.43 0.21
CA ALA A 17 -6.71 -1.96 0.19
C ALA A 17 -7.52 -1.41 1.37
N PRO A 18 -8.85 -1.39 1.27
CA PRO A 18 -9.72 -1.07 2.40
C PRO A 18 -9.50 -2.00 3.59
N ALA A 19 -9.84 -1.51 4.79
CA ALA A 19 -9.84 -2.30 6.01
C ALA A 19 -11.09 -3.22 6.04
N GLU A 20 -10.99 -4.37 5.39
CA GLU A 20 -12.07 -5.37 5.27
C GLU A 20 -11.60 -6.75 5.74
N ALA A 21 -12.55 -7.61 6.14
CA ALA A 21 -12.23 -8.96 6.58
C ALA A 21 -11.56 -9.75 5.44
N GLY A 22 -10.48 -10.46 5.75
CA GLY A 22 -9.63 -11.13 4.76
C GLY A 22 -8.56 -10.22 4.15
N ALA A 23 -8.51 -8.92 4.50
CA ALA A 23 -7.37 -8.09 4.16
C ALA A 23 -6.14 -8.49 5.00
N THR A 24 -4.95 -8.25 4.45
CA THR A 24 -3.69 -8.48 5.17
C THR A 24 -3.17 -7.19 5.75
N LEU A 25 -2.98 -7.11 7.06
CA LEU A 25 -2.24 -6.02 7.71
C LEU A 25 -0.75 -6.10 7.31
N ILE A 26 -0.25 -5.05 6.69
CA ILE A 26 1.12 -4.97 6.16
C ILE A 26 1.97 -3.86 6.79
N GLY A 27 1.36 -2.97 7.57
CA GLY A 27 2.07 -1.88 8.25
C GLY A 27 1.22 -1.16 9.28
N MET A 28 1.88 -0.47 10.21
CA MET A 28 1.25 0.43 11.19
C MET A 28 1.98 1.79 11.21
N LEU A 29 1.24 2.86 11.42
CA LEU A 29 1.78 4.20 11.59
C LEU A 29 2.53 4.29 12.92
N GLY A 30 3.81 4.64 12.85
CA GLY A 30 4.65 4.90 14.01
C GLY A 30 4.59 6.37 14.46
N PRO A 31 5.16 6.68 15.63
CA PRO A 31 5.21 8.05 16.18
C PRO A 31 6.05 9.01 15.34
N ASP A 32 6.90 8.50 14.45
CA ASP A 32 7.68 9.25 13.48
C ASP A 32 6.88 9.66 12.23
N GLY A 33 5.59 9.37 12.20
CA GLY A 33 4.70 9.70 11.08
C GLY A 33 4.90 8.81 9.85
N ARG A 34 5.55 7.65 10.00
CA ARG A 34 5.84 6.71 8.92
C ARG A 34 5.22 5.35 9.18
N ILE A 35 4.89 4.63 8.12
CA ILE A 35 4.42 3.24 8.20
C ILE A 35 5.59 2.30 8.46
N HIS A 36 5.52 1.59 9.58
CA HIS A 36 6.41 0.49 9.93
C HIS A 36 5.81 -0.80 9.39
N ASN A 37 6.46 -1.38 8.39
CA ASN A 37 5.99 -2.60 7.75
C ASN A 37 6.15 -3.82 8.65
N LEU A 38 5.13 -4.68 8.66
CA LEU A 38 5.21 -5.98 9.32
C LEU A 38 6.13 -6.91 8.53
N ARG A 39 6.86 -7.76 9.27
CA ARG A 39 7.70 -8.83 8.72
C ARG A 39 6.93 -10.13 8.50
N THR A 40 5.79 -10.27 9.16
CA THR A 40 4.93 -11.46 9.12
C THR A 40 3.56 -11.05 8.58
N PRO A 41 2.99 -11.81 7.63
CA PRO A 41 1.63 -11.55 7.17
C PRO A 41 0.63 -11.78 8.30
N LEU A 42 -0.29 -10.84 8.49
CA LEU A 42 -1.39 -10.96 9.43
C LEU A 42 -2.69 -10.70 8.68
N GLU A 43 -3.47 -11.74 8.43
CA GLU A 43 -4.83 -11.58 7.92
C GLU A 43 -5.74 -11.10 9.05
N VAL A 44 -6.62 -10.13 8.75
CA VAL A 44 -7.54 -9.56 9.73
C VAL A 44 -8.96 -10.04 9.49
N ASP A 45 -9.66 -10.33 10.59
CA ASP A 45 -11.07 -10.70 10.58
C ASP A 45 -11.96 -9.53 11.02
N ALA A 46 -13.27 -9.78 11.06
CA ALA A 46 -14.24 -8.77 11.45
C ALA A 46 -14.07 -8.32 12.91
N ASP A 47 -13.68 -9.22 13.81
CA ASP A 47 -13.50 -8.91 15.24
C ASP A 47 -12.29 -8.00 15.45
N PHE A 48 -11.18 -8.26 14.75
CA PHE A 48 -10.02 -7.38 14.73
C PHE A 48 -10.40 -5.98 14.24
N LEU A 49 -11.13 -5.90 13.13
CA LEU A 49 -11.53 -4.61 12.53
C LEU A 49 -12.47 -3.83 13.45
N ALA A 50 -13.43 -4.52 14.09
CA ALA A 50 -14.33 -3.91 15.07
C ALA A 50 -13.55 -3.35 16.26
N ALA A 51 -12.60 -4.12 16.80
CA ALA A 51 -11.73 -3.66 17.88
C ALA A 51 -10.87 -2.46 17.45
N ALA A 52 -10.26 -2.51 16.25
CA ALA A 52 -9.44 -1.43 15.72
C ALA A 52 -10.24 -0.14 15.52
N ALA A 53 -11.50 -0.23 15.07
CA ALA A 53 -12.39 0.90 14.84
C ALA A 53 -12.76 1.66 16.13
N THR A 54 -12.69 1.02 17.31
CA THR A 54 -12.90 1.70 18.61
C THR A 54 -11.89 2.82 18.87
N GLN A 55 -10.72 2.75 18.22
CA GLN A 55 -9.64 3.73 18.31
C GLN A 55 -9.59 4.66 17.08
N GLY A 56 -10.72 4.80 16.38
CA GLY A 56 -10.84 5.56 15.14
C GLY A 56 -10.57 4.74 13.86
N PRO A 57 -10.62 5.38 12.68
CA PRO A 57 -10.49 4.71 11.39
C PRO A 57 -9.22 3.86 11.30
N PRO A 58 -9.32 2.54 11.05
CA PRO A 58 -8.14 1.68 10.96
C PRO A 58 -7.15 2.16 9.89
N GLU A 59 -7.63 2.58 8.72
CA GLU A 59 -6.82 3.03 7.58
C GLU A 59 -6.00 4.32 7.83
N ALA A 60 -6.29 5.03 8.92
CA ALA A 60 -5.51 6.18 9.36
C ALA A 60 -4.26 5.79 10.16
N ARG A 61 -4.22 4.58 10.72
CA ARG A 61 -3.16 4.10 11.61
C ARG A 61 -2.55 2.77 11.17
N MET A 62 -3.24 2.07 10.29
CA MET A 62 -2.92 0.73 9.84
C MET A 62 -3.00 0.70 8.33
N ARG A 63 -2.19 -0.18 7.75
CA ARG A 63 -2.10 -0.34 6.32
C ARG A 63 -2.46 -1.75 5.92
N PHE A 64 -3.45 -1.86 5.04
CA PHE A 64 -3.99 -3.13 4.59
C PHE A 64 -3.65 -3.39 3.14
N ALA A 65 -3.48 -4.68 2.84
CA ALA A 65 -3.28 -5.20 1.51
C ALA A 65 -4.40 -6.15 1.14
N GLY A 66 -4.75 -6.17 -0.14
CA GLY A 66 -5.85 -6.98 -0.66
C GLY A 66 -5.79 -7.10 -2.16
N ARG A 67 -6.84 -7.65 -2.78
CA ARG A 67 -6.88 -7.82 -4.24
C ARG A 67 -6.86 -6.47 -4.96
N CYS A 68 -5.97 -6.31 -5.94
CA CYS A 68 -6.02 -5.17 -6.85
C CYS A 68 -7.09 -5.41 -7.92
N VAL A 69 -8.07 -4.50 -8.00
CA VAL A 69 -9.18 -4.58 -8.97
C VAL A 69 -8.95 -3.75 -10.24
N GLU A 70 -7.76 -3.16 -10.37
CA GLU A 70 -7.30 -2.42 -11.57
C GLU A 70 -8.35 -1.42 -12.06
N GLY A 71 -8.89 -1.61 -13.27
CA GLY A 71 -9.85 -0.70 -13.90
C GLY A 71 -11.15 -0.47 -13.14
N GLN A 72 -11.45 -1.28 -12.11
CA GLN A 72 -12.60 -1.06 -11.23
C GLN A 72 -12.25 -0.18 -10.00
N CYS A 73 -10.98 0.21 -9.86
CA CYS A 73 -10.53 1.11 -8.82
C CYS A 73 -10.61 2.56 -9.31
N GLY A 74 -11.23 3.46 -8.54
CA GLY A 74 -11.29 4.89 -8.88
C GLY A 74 -9.93 5.59 -8.93
N GLN A 75 -8.85 4.93 -8.50
CA GLN A 75 -7.48 5.44 -8.58
C GLN A 75 -6.70 4.95 -9.81
N TRP A 76 -7.33 4.13 -10.66
CA TRP A 76 -6.70 3.57 -11.84
C TRP A 76 -6.67 4.60 -12.98
N THR A 77 -5.52 4.75 -13.63
CA THR A 77 -5.31 5.73 -14.72
C THR A 77 -5.62 5.18 -16.10
N GLY A 78 -6.13 3.93 -16.17
CA GLY A 78 -6.35 3.18 -17.40
C GLY A 78 -5.34 2.05 -17.59
N HIS A 79 -4.10 2.21 -17.11
CA HIS A 79 -3.03 1.20 -17.25
C HIS A 79 -2.20 0.97 -15.99
N SER A 80 -2.31 1.86 -15.00
CA SER A 80 -1.53 1.82 -13.76
C SER A 80 -2.31 2.39 -12.58
N CYS A 81 -1.83 2.13 -11.37
CA CYS A 81 -2.33 2.78 -10.16
C CYS A 81 -1.79 4.21 -10.07
N GLY A 82 -2.67 5.21 -10.14
CA GLY A 82 -2.30 6.63 -10.07
C GLY A 82 -1.93 7.11 -8.67
N VAL A 83 -2.22 6.35 -7.61
CA VAL A 83 -1.79 6.71 -6.23
C VAL A 83 -0.27 6.77 -6.16
N ILE A 84 0.41 5.69 -6.56
CA ILE A 84 1.86 5.63 -6.46
C ILE A 84 2.53 6.63 -7.39
N GLU A 85 1.95 6.89 -8.57
CA GLU A 85 2.45 7.91 -9.50
C GLU A 85 2.45 9.30 -8.85
N ARG A 86 1.33 9.73 -8.26
CA ARG A 86 1.25 11.02 -7.56
C ARG A 86 2.16 11.11 -6.35
N VAL A 87 2.38 9.99 -5.64
CA VAL A 87 3.31 9.95 -4.51
C VAL A 87 4.74 10.15 -5.01
N LEU A 88 5.14 9.44 -6.06
CA LEU A 88 6.49 9.56 -6.62
C LEU A 88 6.74 10.93 -7.24
N ASP A 89 5.74 11.52 -7.90
CA ASP A 89 5.81 12.88 -8.43
C ASP A 89 6.05 13.91 -7.30
N ARG A 90 5.31 13.81 -6.20
CA ARG A 90 5.53 14.65 -5.02
C ARG A 90 6.92 14.46 -4.39
N LEU A 91 7.44 13.24 -4.36
CA LEU A 91 8.79 12.97 -3.84
C LEU A 91 9.89 13.52 -4.73
N ALA A 92 9.65 13.66 -6.03
CA ALA A 92 10.61 14.22 -6.98
C ALA A 92 10.66 15.76 -6.93
N SER A 93 9.68 16.41 -6.29
CA SER A 93 9.70 17.86 -6.10
C SER A 93 10.82 18.32 -5.16
N ALA A 94 11.25 19.58 -5.29
CA ALA A 94 12.37 20.13 -4.51
C ALA A 94 12.16 20.05 -2.98
N ASP A 95 10.90 20.10 -2.55
CA ASP A 95 10.48 20.03 -1.15
C ASP A 95 10.03 18.62 -0.72
N GLY A 96 10.31 17.61 -1.54
CA GLY A 96 9.92 16.22 -1.30
C GLY A 96 10.60 15.64 -0.05
N PRO A 97 9.86 14.92 0.81
CA PRO A 97 10.45 14.27 1.98
C PRO A 97 11.46 13.20 1.56
N GLN A 98 12.57 13.13 2.31
CA GLN A 98 13.59 12.13 2.06
C GLN A 98 13.09 10.71 2.42
N VAL A 99 13.42 9.76 1.55
CA VAL A 99 13.19 8.32 1.73
C VAL A 99 14.52 7.61 1.93
N ALA A 100 14.51 6.58 2.77
CA ALA A 100 15.69 5.75 2.99
C ALA A 100 16.14 5.07 1.68
N ALA A 101 17.45 4.86 1.52
CA ALA A 101 18.00 4.15 0.36
C ALA A 101 17.57 2.66 0.35
N GLU A 102 17.51 2.07 1.54
CA GLU A 102 17.20 0.66 1.74
C GLU A 102 15.69 0.38 1.64
N LEU A 103 15.34 -0.81 1.16
CA LEU A 103 13.94 -1.18 1.02
C LEU A 103 13.37 -1.64 2.38
N PRO A 104 12.18 -1.17 2.79
CA PRO A 104 11.55 -1.64 4.02
C PRO A 104 11.24 -3.15 3.91
N PRO A 105 11.10 -3.91 5.00
CA PRO A 105 10.50 -5.25 4.92
C PRO A 105 9.09 -5.15 4.31
N CYS A 106 8.66 -6.14 3.52
CA CYS A 106 7.32 -6.11 2.93
C CYS A 106 6.87 -7.53 2.55
N THR A 107 5.78 -7.98 3.16
CA THR A 107 5.23 -9.34 3.01
C THR A 107 4.59 -9.59 1.65
N ILE A 108 4.23 -8.54 0.91
CA ILE A 108 3.53 -8.64 -0.38
C ILE A 108 4.40 -8.23 -1.58
N ARG A 109 5.70 -7.95 -1.38
CA ARG A 109 6.55 -7.38 -2.45
C ARG A 109 6.50 -8.19 -3.75
N ALA A 110 6.51 -9.52 -3.64
CA ALA A 110 6.53 -10.43 -4.78
C ALA A 110 5.33 -10.28 -5.74
N ASN A 111 4.17 -9.85 -5.23
CA ASN A 111 2.95 -9.69 -6.02
C ASN A 111 2.32 -8.29 -5.94
N CYS A 112 3.02 -7.32 -5.33
CA CYS A 112 2.53 -5.97 -5.11
C CYS A 112 2.37 -5.18 -6.42
N ARG A 113 1.22 -4.53 -6.58
CA ARG A 113 0.89 -3.68 -7.74
C ARG A 113 1.89 -2.52 -7.87
N TRP A 114 2.17 -1.81 -6.79
CA TRP A 114 3.08 -0.65 -6.82
C TRP A 114 4.52 -1.06 -7.11
N PHE A 115 4.99 -2.16 -6.51
CA PHE A 115 6.33 -2.69 -6.81
C PHE A 115 6.46 -3.11 -8.26
N SER A 116 5.45 -3.78 -8.83
CA SER A 116 5.54 -4.14 -10.25
C SER A 116 5.47 -2.93 -11.19
N GLN A 117 4.88 -1.82 -10.78
CA GLN A 117 4.79 -0.62 -11.60
C GLN A 117 6.08 0.21 -11.56
N SER A 118 6.67 0.40 -10.38
CA SER A 118 7.78 1.36 -10.20
C SER A 118 8.93 0.82 -9.33
N GLY A 119 8.96 -0.49 -9.11
CA GLY A 119 10.07 -1.20 -8.45
C GLY A 119 10.36 -0.72 -7.03
N GLY A 120 11.65 -0.72 -6.69
CA GLY A 120 12.13 -0.32 -5.37
C GLY A 120 11.79 1.13 -5.00
N THR A 121 11.65 2.02 -5.98
CA THR A 121 11.28 3.42 -5.75
C THR A 121 9.88 3.51 -5.15
N ALA A 122 8.92 2.71 -5.65
CA ALA A 122 7.62 2.60 -5.00
C ALA A 122 7.70 2.04 -3.58
N CYS A 123 8.56 1.04 -3.33
CA CYS A 123 8.72 0.48 -1.99
C CYS A 123 9.27 1.49 -0.99
N ARG A 124 10.23 2.32 -1.38
CA ARG A 124 10.78 3.39 -0.53
C ARG A 124 9.74 4.45 -0.19
N ALA A 125 8.92 4.81 -1.17
CA ALA A 125 7.83 5.76 -0.97
C ALA A 125 6.68 5.18 -0.13
N CYS A 126 6.53 3.84 -0.13
CA CYS A 126 5.41 3.16 0.52
C CYS A 126 5.28 3.52 2.00
N VAL A 127 6.39 3.70 2.72
CA VAL A 127 6.37 4.03 4.17
C VAL A 127 5.78 5.41 4.48
N LEU A 128 5.62 6.27 3.48
CA LEU A 128 5.08 7.63 3.64
C LEU A 128 3.58 7.72 3.36
N VAL A 129 2.95 6.63 2.90
CA VAL A 129 1.54 6.67 2.48
C VAL A 129 0.65 6.14 3.60
N VAL A 130 -0.19 7.02 4.13
CA VAL A 130 -1.33 6.70 4.98
C VAL A 130 -2.58 6.70 4.10
N THR A 131 -3.39 5.63 4.18
CA THR A 131 -4.55 5.43 3.30
C THR A 131 -5.67 6.43 3.62
N ASP A 132 -5.92 6.68 4.90
CA ASP A 132 -6.84 7.70 5.35
C ASP A 132 -6.10 8.84 6.08
N THR A 133 -6.09 10.03 5.49
CA THR A 133 -5.48 11.22 6.09
C THR A 133 -6.51 12.19 6.68
N ARG A 134 -7.81 11.84 6.69
CA ARG A 134 -8.88 12.75 7.13
C ARG A 134 -8.78 13.05 8.62
N THR A 135 -8.25 12.11 9.40
CA THR A 135 -7.99 12.30 10.83
C THR A 135 -6.67 13.01 11.13
N LEU A 136 -5.73 13.05 10.19
CA LEU A 136 -4.44 13.74 10.35
C LEU A 136 -4.52 15.24 10.08
N ALA A 137 -5.57 15.69 9.39
CA ALA A 137 -5.81 17.11 9.09
C ALA A 137 -6.61 17.85 10.19
N ALA A 138 -6.94 17.17 11.29
CA ALA A 138 -7.77 17.69 12.37
C ALA A 138 -6.96 18.25 13.57
N GLU A 139 -5.62 18.30 13.45
CA GLU A 139 -4.72 18.86 14.48
C GLU A 139 -3.96 20.10 13.98
#